data_AF-A0A9P6QPA8-F1
#
_entry.id   AF-A0A9P6QPA8-F1
#
_cell.length_a   1.000
_cell.length_b   1.000
_cell.length_c   1.000
_cell.angle_alpha   90.00
_cell.angle_beta   90.00
_cell.angle_gamma   90.00
#
_symmetry.space_group_name_H-M   'P 1'
#
loop_
_entity.id
_entity.type
_entity.pdbx_description
1 polymer ?
#
loop_
_entity_poly.entity_id
_entity_poly.type
_entity_poly.pdbx_seq_one_letter_code
_entity_poly.pdbx_strand_id
1 'polypeptide(L)' 'MQGSVSILSQFRSQYFYDRKIGCTYYVARADKHVSVVIIYLDKHPQPDTGAMDFLQLLASKLRHTDVLTALRSD' A
#
# COMPACT_ATOMS: atom_id res chain seq x y z
N MET A 1 13.44 -2.63 15.81
CA MET A 1 12.36 -2.70 14.81
C MET A 1 12.87 -2.19 13.46
N GLN A 2 13.69 -2.96 12.74
CA GLN A 2 14.42 -2.49 11.53
C GLN A 2 14.06 -3.22 10.24
N GLY A 3 13.27 -4.31 10.29
CA GLY A 3 12.98 -5.14 9.12
C GLY A 3 11.95 -4.55 8.12
N SER A 4 11.08 -3.65 8.56
CA SER A 4 9.90 -3.22 7.78
C SER A 4 10.18 -2.09 6.78
N VAL A 5 11.23 -1.29 6.99
CA VAL A 5 11.52 -0.12 6.14
C VAL A 5 11.94 -0.53 4.73
N SER A 6 12.63 -1.67 4.59
CA SER A 6 13.03 -2.20 3.29
C SER A 6 11.85 -2.62 2.43
N ILE A 7 10.72 -3.04 3.03
CA ILE A 7 9.58 -3.58 2.30
C ILE A 7 8.75 -2.44 1.67
N LEU A 8 8.67 -1.30 2.36
CA LEU A 8 8.06 -0.07 1.83
C LEU A 8 8.97 0.67 0.85
N SER A 9 10.19 0.21 0.60
CA SER A 9 10.99 0.73 -0.52
C SER A 9 10.35 0.40 -1.87
N GLN A 10 9.56 -0.67 -1.92
CA GLN A 10 8.87 -1.11 -3.10
C GLN A 10 7.48 -0.48 -3.17
N PHE A 11 7.13 -0.01 -4.36
CA PHE A 11 5.83 0.57 -4.71
C PHE A 11 4.72 -0.49 -4.84
N ARG A 12 4.69 -1.45 -3.92
CA ARG A 12 3.79 -2.60 -3.90
C ARG A 12 3.01 -2.62 -2.58
N SER A 13 1.73 -2.97 -2.65
CA SER A 13 0.91 -3.23 -1.47
C SER A 13 1.43 -4.42 -0.66
N GLN A 14 1.29 -4.31 0.65
CA GLN A 14 1.78 -5.28 1.63
C GLN A 14 0.69 -5.55 2.65
N TYR A 15 0.68 -6.78 3.16
CA TYR A 15 -0.28 -7.25 4.13
C TYR A 15 0.41 -7.65 5.43
N PHE A 16 -0.19 -7.31 6.55
CA PHE A 16 0.26 -7.70 7.87
C PHE A 16 -0.94 -7.89 8.82
N TYR A 17 -0.97 -8.99 9.57
CA TYR A 17 -1.96 -9.22 10.62
C TYR A 17 -1.28 -9.19 12.00
N ASP A 18 -1.73 -8.27 12.86
CA ASP A 18 -1.26 -8.20 14.24
C ASP A 18 -2.16 -9.06 15.15
N ARG A 19 -1.63 -10.23 15.51
CA ARG A 19 -2.30 -11.18 16.40
C ARG A 19 -2.56 -10.63 17.81
N LYS A 20 -1.79 -9.64 18.29
CA LYS A 20 -1.91 -9.13 19.66
C LYS A 20 -3.14 -8.25 19.83
N ILE A 21 -3.44 -7.44 18.82
CA ILE A 21 -4.55 -6.48 18.83
C ILE A 21 -5.69 -6.90 17.90
N GLY A 22 -5.52 -7.99 17.15
CA GLY A 22 -6.56 -8.53 16.28
C GLY A 22 -6.82 -7.73 15.01
N CYS A 23 -5.93 -6.80 14.64
CA CYS A 23 -6.10 -5.91 13.49
C CYS A 23 -5.34 -6.39 12.26
N THR A 24 -5.90 -6.14 11.08
CA THR A 24 -5.26 -6.37 9.79
C THR A 24 -4.87 -5.05 9.14
N TYR A 25 -3.66 -5.01 8.59
CA TYR A 25 -3.06 -3.84 7.95
C TYR A 25 -2.73 -4.15 6.50
N TYR A 26 -3.16 -3.26 5.62
CA TYR A 26 -2.69 -3.19 4.25
C TYR A 26 -1.94 -1.87 4.07
N VAL A 27 -0.70 -1.92 3.58
CA VAL A 27 0.12 -0.71 3.40
C VAL A 27 0.72 -0.66 2.01
N ALA A 28 0.69 0.51 1.39
CA ALA A 28 1.37 0.79 0.13
C ALA A 28 2.04 2.16 0.18
N ARG A 29 3.17 2.27 -0.51
CA ARG A 29 3.84 3.55 -0.71
C ARG A 29 3.28 4.26 -1.93
N ALA A 30 2.75 5.47 -1.74
CA ALA A 30 2.32 6.33 -2.82
C ALA A 30 3.52 7.11 -3.40
N ASP A 31 4.36 7.66 -2.51
CA ASP A 31 5.50 8.50 -2.86
C ASP A 31 6.71 8.26 -1.90
N LYS A 32 7.88 8.83 -2.19
CA LYS A 32 9.02 8.81 -1.27
C LYS A 32 8.65 9.22 0.16
N HIS A 33 7.71 10.15 0.34
CA HIS A 33 7.35 10.64 1.67
C HIS A 33 5.93 10.27 2.11
N VAL A 34 5.18 9.53 1.28
CA VAL A 34 3.75 9.25 1.52
C VAL A 34 3.46 7.76 1.45
N SER A 35 2.84 7.24 2.51
CA SER A 35 2.32 5.87 2.59
C SER A 35 0.84 5.91 2.95
N VAL A 36 0.08 4.97 2.38
CA VAL A 36 -1.34 4.80 2.65
C VAL A 36 -1.52 3.47 3.38
N VAL A 37 -2.33 3.47 4.44
CA VAL A 37 -2.63 2.30 5.26
C VAL A 37 -4.14 2.12 5.38
N ILE A 38 -4.62 0.91 5.14
CA ILE A 38 -5.99 0.48 5.46
C ILE A 38 -5.91 -0.42 6.69
N ILE A 39 -6.73 -0.14 7.69
CA ILE A 39 -6.79 -0.88 8.95
C ILE A 39 -8.17 -1.50 9.07
N TYR A 40 -8.19 -2.83 9.18
CA TYR A 40 -9.37 -3.61 9.53
C TYR A 40 -9.27 -4.00 11.00
N LEU A 41 -10.37 -3.83 11.74
CA LEU A 41 -10.45 -4.17 13.17
C LEU A 41 -10.73 -5.67 13.40
N ASP A 42 -10.80 -6.43 12.31
CA ASP A 42 -11.00 -7.85 12.26
C ASP A 42 -9.82 -8.58 11.61
N LYS A 43 -9.77 -9.90 11.85
CA LYS A 43 -8.73 -10.78 11.34
C LYS A 43 -9.06 -11.19 9.91
N HIS A 44 -8.17 -10.85 8.98
CA HIS A 44 -8.13 -11.51 7.69
C HIS A 44 -7.12 -12.66 7.78
N PRO A 45 -7.50 -13.93 7.53
CA PRO A 45 -6.56 -15.05 7.61
C PRO A 45 -5.52 -15.03 6.48
N GLN A 46 -5.91 -14.44 5.35
CA GLN A 46 -5.12 -14.30 4.13
C GLN A 46 -5.30 -12.87 3.61
N PRO A 47 -4.37 -12.35 2.80
CA PRO A 47 -4.54 -11.05 2.16
C PRO A 47 -5.82 -11.05 1.32
N ASP A 48 -6.70 -10.09 1.57
CA ASP A 48 -7.83 -9.85 0.68
C ASP A 48 -7.33 -9.18 -0.60
N THR A 49 -7.52 -9.86 -1.73
CA THR A 49 -7.12 -9.36 -3.05
C THR A 49 -7.81 -8.04 -3.37
N GLY A 50 -9.08 -7.87 -3.00
CA GLY A 50 -9.83 -6.64 -3.26
C GLY A 50 -9.23 -5.43 -2.55
N ALA A 51 -8.96 -5.55 -1.25
CA ALA A 51 -8.28 -4.52 -0.47
C ALA A 51 -6.87 -4.21 -1.00
N MET A 52 -6.11 -5.25 -1.39
CA MET A 52 -4.75 -5.10 -1.93
C MET A 52 -4.74 -4.34 -3.27
N ASP A 53 -5.66 -4.68 -4.18
CA ASP A 53 -5.77 -4.06 -5.50
C ASP A 53 -6.26 -2.62 -5.39
N PHE A 54 -7.28 -2.38 -4.55
CA PHE A 54 -7.76 -1.03 -4.26
C PHE A 54 -6.65 -0.13 -3.72
N LEU A 55 -5.90 -0.62 -2.73
CA LEU A 55 -4.80 0.14 -2.13
C LEU A 55 -3.68 0.42 -3.14
N GLN A 56 -3.35 -0.56 -3.98
CA GLN A 56 -2.35 -0.40 -5.04
C GLN A 56 -2.80 0.64 -6.08
N LEU A 57 -4.06 0.62 -6.49
CA LEU A 57 -4.64 1.59 -7.42
C LEU A 57 -4.65 3.00 -6.82
N LEU A 58 -5.06 3.14 -5.56
CA LEU A 58 -5.05 4.44 -4.88
C LEU A 58 -3.62 4.99 -4.79
N ALA A 59 -2.66 4.17 -4.36
CA ALA A 59 -1.26 4.56 -4.26
C ALA A 59 -0.64 4.92 -5.61
N SER A 60 -1.02 4.25 -6.71
CA SER A 60 -0.54 4.57 -8.05
C SER A 60 -1.09 5.90 -8.55
N LYS A 61 -2.38 6.18 -8.32
CA LYS A 61 -3.02 7.45 -8.70
C LYS A 61 -2.41 8.65 -7.98
N LEU A 62 -1.97 8.48 -6.74
CA LEU A 62 -1.29 9.51 -5.97
C LEU A 62 0.17 9.75 -6.42
N ARG A 63 0.77 8.87 -7.22
CA ARG A 63 2.19 9.00 -7.62
C ARG A 63 2.42 10.07 -8.70
N HIS A 64 1.37 10.68 -9.24
CA HIS A 64 1.44 11.75 -10.26
C HIS A 64 2.27 11.40 -11.51
N THR A 65 2.65 10.13 -11.71
CA THR A 65 3.40 9.66 -12.89
C THR A 65 2.54 9.67 -14.15
N ASP A 66 1.22 9.55 -14.01
CA ASP A 66 0.28 9.60 -15.12
C ASP A 66 0.35 10.95 -15.85
N VAL A 67 0.53 12.05 -15.09
CA VAL A 67 0.67 13.41 -15.64
C VAL A 67 1.96 13.56 -16.46
N LEU A 68 3.06 13.01 -15.96
CA LEU A 68 4.35 13.02 -16.68
C LEU A 68 4.33 12.14 -17.93
N THR A 69 3.53 11.06 -17.91
CA THR A 69 3.35 10.18 -19.06
C THR A 69 2.52 10.85 -20.16
N ALA A 70 1.49 11.62 -19.77
CA ALA A 70 0.72 12.43 -20.70
C ALA A 70 1.58 13.49 -21.40
N LEU A 71 2.50 14.14 -20.68
CA LEU A 71 3.43 15.14 -21.24
C LEU A 71 4.44 14.60 -22.27
N ARG A 72 4.63 13.29 -22.37
CA ARG A 72 5.54 12.67 -23.36
C ARG A 72 4.85 12.33 -24.69
N SER A 73 3.53 12.52 -24.77
CA SER A 73 2.73 12.15 -25.93
C SER A 73 2.41 13.32 -26.86
N ASP A 74 2.89 14.53 -26.53
CA ASP A 74 2.90 15.74 -27.36
C ASP A 74 4.33 16.01 -27.87
#